data_AF-A0A959Q969-F1
#
_entry.id   AF-A0A959Q969-F1
#
_cell.length_a   1.000
_cell.length_b   1.000
_cell.length_c   1.000
_cell.angle_alpha   90.00
_cell.angle_beta   90.00
_cell.angle_gamma   90.00
#
_symmetry.space_group_name_H-M   'P 1'
#
loop_
_entity.id
_entity.type
_entity.pdbx_description
1 polymer ?
#
loop_
_entity_poly.entity_id
_entity_poly.type
_entity_poly.pdbx_seq_one_letter_code
_entity_poly.pdbx_strand_id
1 'polypeptide(L)'
;SGVSVCCLDDAKKLYSGFDLCDPRTSVSMTINGPAATICAFFMNAAIDQQCERYIREHKLEKKVEAKLKELYDDRGLQRPRYYGEIPEGNDGLGLLLLGLTGDQVLEPAVYEECKAKALQAVRGTVQADILKEDQAQNTCIFSTEFSLRLMGDVQEYFIDHKVRNFYSVSISGYHIAEAGANPISQLAFTLANGFTFVEYYLSRGMHIDDFAPNLSFFFSNGVDPEYAVIGRVARRIWSKAMK
;
A
#
# COMPACT_ATOMS: atom_id res chain seq x y z
N SER A 1 -17.36 -7.87 -1.70
CA SER A 1 -17.14 -9.32 -1.58
C SER A 1 -15.65 -9.63 -1.65
N GLY A 2 -14.89 -9.39 -0.57
CA GLY A 2 -13.43 -9.54 -0.54
C GLY A 2 -12.97 -10.01 0.83
N VAL A 3 -11.65 -10.15 1.01
CA VAL A 3 -11.06 -10.53 2.31
C VAL A 3 -11.35 -9.47 3.37
N SER A 4 -11.68 -9.90 4.58
CA SER A 4 -11.90 -9.03 5.73
C SER A 4 -10.60 -8.80 6.47
N VAL A 5 -10.04 -7.58 6.39
CA VAL A 5 -8.85 -7.17 7.13
C VAL A 5 -9.25 -6.03 8.05
N CYS A 6 -9.34 -6.29 9.37
CA CYS A 6 -9.77 -5.29 10.35
C CYS A 6 -8.66 -4.88 11.33
N CYS A 7 -7.53 -5.60 11.34
CA CYS A 7 -6.37 -5.26 12.14
C CYS A 7 -5.05 -5.64 11.45
N LEU A 8 -3.93 -5.20 12.03
CA LEU A 8 -2.59 -5.52 11.53
C LEU A 8 -2.32 -7.03 11.49
N ASP A 9 -2.80 -7.79 12.48
CA ASP A 9 -2.61 -9.25 12.49
C ASP A 9 -3.30 -9.95 11.32
N ASP A 10 -4.42 -9.42 10.83
CA ASP A 10 -5.07 -9.97 9.65
C ASP A 10 -4.26 -9.68 8.39
N ALA A 11 -3.63 -8.51 8.29
CA ALA A 11 -2.70 -8.22 7.19
C ALA A 11 -1.47 -9.13 7.24
N LYS A 12 -0.91 -9.38 8.44
CA LYS A 12 0.20 -10.33 8.63
C LYS A 12 -0.17 -11.74 8.18
N LYS A 13 -1.34 -12.23 8.57
CA LYS A 13 -1.85 -13.54 8.13
C LYS A 13 -2.06 -13.57 6.61
N LEU A 14 -2.64 -12.51 6.05
CA LEU A 14 -2.92 -12.40 4.61
C LEU A 14 -1.65 -12.50 3.76
N TYR A 15 -0.53 -11.92 4.22
CA TYR A 15 0.74 -11.92 3.49
C TYR A 15 1.75 -12.94 4.01
N SER A 16 1.33 -13.83 4.91
CA SER A 16 2.22 -14.85 5.45
C SER A 16 2.78 -15.76 4.36
N GLY A 17 4.07 -16.09 4.46
CA GLY A 17 4.79 -16.92 3.48
C GLY A 17 5.21 -16.20 2.19
N PHE A 18 4.78 -14.95 1.99
CA PHE A 18 5.26 -14.10 0.91
C PHE A 18 6.25 -13.09 1.47
N ASP A 19 7.51 -13.15 1.05
CA ASP A 19 8.47 -12.09 1.39
C ASP A 19 8.12 -10.81 0.64
N LEU A 20 7.54 -9.84 1.36
CA LEU A 20 7.10 -8.56 0.82
C LEU A 20 8.26 -7.65 0.38
N CYS A 21 9.49 -7.99 0.78
CA CYS A 21 10.72 -7.29 0.39
C CYS A 21 11.53 -8.06 -0.66
N ASP A 22 11.09 -9.25 -1.11
CA ASP A 22 11.74 -9.94 -2.23
C ASP A 22 11.51 -9.13 -3.52
N PRO A 23 12.56 -8.86 -4.32
CA PRO A 23 12.44 -8.05 -5.53
C PRO A 23 11.49 -8.63 -6.60
N ARG A 24 11.12 -9.93 -6.49
CA ARG A 24 10.19 -10.63 -7.37
C ARG A 24 8.75 -10.61 -6.83
N THR A 25 8.53 -10.13 -5.62
CA THR A 25 7.20 -9.98 -5.02
C THR A 25 6.73 -8.54 -5.19
N SER A 26 5.49 -8.35 -5.63
CA SER A 26 4.84 -7.04 -5.66
C SER A 26 3.35 -7.21 -5.39
N VAL A 27 2.80 -6.44 -4.46
CA VAL A 27 1.40 -6.57 -4.03
C VAL A 27 0.59 -5.36 -4.48
N SER A 28 -0.53 -5.60 -5.16
CA SER A 28 -1.50 -4.55 -5.52
C SER A 28 -2.76 -4.66 -4.66
N MET A 29 -3.17 -3.56 -4.05
CA MET A 29 -4.36 -3.49 -3.20
C MET A 29 -5.38 -2.50 -3.76
N THR A 30 -6.53 -3.02 -4.18
CA THR A 30 -7.68 -2.21 -4.63
C THR A 30 -8.47 -1.73 -3.42
N ILE A 31 -8.09 -0.56 -2.89
CA ILE A 31 -8.74 0.09 -1.76
C ILE A 31 -8.65 1.62 -1.94
N ASN A 32 -9.72 2.35 -1.58
CA ASN A 32 -9.79 3.80 -1.75
C ASN A 32 -10.10 4.52 -0.42
N GLY A 33 -11.33 4.52 0.07
CA GLY A 33 -11.72 5.24 1.30
C GLY A 33 -10.76 5.08 2.50
N PRO A 34 -10.49 3.85 2.97
CA PRO A 34 -9.54 3.59 4.06
C PRO A 34 -8.11 3.25 3.56
N ALA A 35 -7.71 3.69 2.37
CA ALA A 35 -6.46 3.27 1.73
C ALA A 35 -5.22 3.55 2.58
N ALA A 36 -5.15 4.70 3.26
CA ALA A 36 -4.01 5.03 4.11
C ALA A 36 -3.86 4.06 5.30
N THR A 37 -4.96 3.67 5.93
CA THR A 37 -4.97 2.70 7.03
C THR A 37 -4.51 1.32 6.56
N ILE A 38 -5.04 0.85 5.42
CA ILE A 38 -4.63 -0.44 4.85
C ILE A 38 -3.17 -0.41 4.37
N CYS A 39 -2.71 0.72 3.81
CA CYS A 39 -1.30 0.93 3.48
C CYS A 39 -0.43 0.85 4.73
N ALA A 40 -0.84 1.46 5.84
CA ALA A 40 -0.11 1.36 7.11
C ALA A 40 -0.04 -0.09 7.63
N PHE A 41 -1.13 -0.86 7.53
CA PHE A 41 -1.10 -2.29 7.87
C PHE A 41 -0.14 -3.09 6.99
N PHE A 42 -0.16 -2.85 5.68
CA PHE A 42 0.76 -3.49 4.74
C PHE A 42 2.23 -3.16 5.04
N MET A 43 2.54 -1.88 5.26
CA MET A 43 3.90 -1.45 5.59
C MET A 43 4.38 -2.09 6.90
N ASN A 44 3.54 -2.11 7.94
CA ASN A 44 3.90 -2.76 9.21
C ASN A 44 4.05 -4.28 9.07
N ALA A 45 3.24 -4.94 8.25
CA ALA A 45 3.44 -6.36 7.95
C ALA A 45 4.80 -6.62 7.29
N ALA A 46 5.22 -5.79 6.33
CA ALA A 46 6.54 -5.89 5.70
C ALA A 46 7.69 -5.60 6.68
N ILE A 47 7.54 -4.59 7.54
CA ILE A 47 8.50 -4.26 8.60
C ILE A 47 8.66 -5.44 9.57
N ASP A 48 7.54 -6.01 10.01
CA ASP A 48 7.55 -7.13 10.95
C ASP A 48 8.11 -8.42 10.34
N GLN A 49 7.99 -8.64 9.03
CA GLN A 49 8.73 -9.70 8.34
C GLN A 49 10.24 -9.51 8.42
N GLN A 50 10.75 -8.28 8.26
CA GLN A 50 12.18 -8.01 8.41
C GLN A 50 12.63 -8.15 9.88
N CYS A 51 11.81 -7.70 10.84
CA CYS A 51 12.06 -7.90 12.26
C CYS A 51 12.10 -9.40 12.63
N GLU A 52 11.16 -10.18 12.11
CA GLU A 52 11.11 -11.63 12.30
C GLU A 52 12.37 -12.32 11.76
N ARG A 53 12.83 -11.94 10.57
CA ARG A 53 14.10 -12.44 10.03
C ARG A 53 15.28 -12.15 10.96
N TYR A 54 15.39 -10.91 11.45
CA TYR A 54 16.44 -10.52 12.40
C TYR A 54 16.36 -11.34 13.70
N ILE A 55 15.15 -11.50 14.25
CA ILE A 55 14.89 -12.26 15.48
C ILE A 55 15.36 -13.72 15.33
N ARG A 56 15.01 -14.38 14.22
CA ARG A 56 15.40 -15.77 13.94
C ARG A 56 16.91 -15.91 13.75
N GLU A 57 17.54 -14.98 13.01
CA GLU A 57 18.99 -14.98 12.79
C GLU A 57 19.78 -14.84 14.10
N HIS A 58 19.29 -14.00 15.02
CA HIS A 58 19.93 -13.71 16.30
C HIS A 58 19.42 -14.58 17.46
N LYS A 59 18.54 -15.56 17.19
CA LYS A 59 17.96 -16.48 18.17
C LYS A 59 17.25 -15.78 19.34
N LEU A 60 16.47 -14.74 19.02
CA LEU A 60 15.77 -13.87 19.98
C LEU A 60 14.31 -14.28 20.22
N GLU A 61 13.87 -15.46 19.77
CA GLU A 61 12.48 -15.92 19.88
C GLU A 61 12.00 -15.99 21.33
N LYS A 62 12.92 -16.22 22.29
CA LYS A 62 12.59 -16.16 23.72
C LYS A 62 12.10 -14.78 24.16
N LYS A 63 12.57 -13.69 23.54
CA LYS A 63 12.08 -12.33 23.82
C LYS A 63 10.65 -12.16 23.32
N VAL A 64 10.33 -12.69 22.13
CA VAL A 64 8.97 -12.70 21.58
C VAL A 64 8.04 -13.46 22.52
N GLU A 65 8.43 -14.67 22.92
CA GLU A 65 7.63 -15.51 23.82
C GLU A 65 7.40 -14.85 25.18
N ALA A 66 8.43 -14.21 25.76
CA ALA A 66 8.30 -13.44 26.99
C ALA A 66 7.29 -12.29 26.86
N LYS A 67 7.32 -11.56 25.73
CA LYS A 67 6.38 -10.46 25.45
C LYS A 67 4.95 -10.94 25.21
N LEU A 68 4.77 -12.06 24.50
CA LEU A 68 3.45 -12.68 24.34
C LEU A 68 2.89 -13.14 25.69
N LYS A 69 3.71 -13.77 26.52
CA LYS A 69 3.30 -14.18 27.87
C LYS A 69 2.87 -12.98 28.72
N GLU A 70 3.65 -11.91 28.73
CA GLU A 70 3.36 -10.66 29.46
C GLU A 70 2.03 -10.02 29.01
N LEU A 71 1.82 -9.90 27.69
CA LEU A 71 0.69 -9.15 27.14
C LEU A 71 -0.61 -9.98 27.03
N TYR A 72 -0.51 -11.31 26.99
CA TYR A 72 -1.65 -12.20 26.80
C TYR A 72 -1.83 -13.19 27.95
N ASP A 73 -0.90 -14.12 28.16
CA ASP A 73 -1.08 -15.25 29.08
C ASP A 73 -1.25 -14.80 30.53
N ASP A 74 -0.39 -13.89 31.00
CA ASP A 74 -0.42 -13.37 32.37
C ASP A 74 -1.68 -12.55 32.66
N ARG A 75 -2.40 -12.18 31.60
CA ARG A 75 -3.68 -11.46 31.64
C ARG A 75 -4.88 -12.37 31.36
N GLY A 76 -4.66 -13.67 31.15
CA GLY A 76 -5.70 -14.64 30.81
C GLY A 76 -6.33 -14.41 29.43
N LEU A 77 -5.64 -13.72 28.52
CA LEU A 77 -6.13 -13.44 27.16
C LEU A 77 -5.63 -14.49 26.17
N GLN A 78 -6.44 -14.74 25.14
CA GLN A 78 -6.04 -15.62 24.05
C GLN A 78 -5.06 -14.92 23.11
N ARG A 79 -3.91 -15.54 22.84
CA ARG A 79 -2.94 -15.05 21.84
C ARG A 79 -3.53 -15.09 20.42
N PRO A 80 -3.23 -14.10 19.57
CA PRO A 80 -3.50 -14.16 18.14
C PRO A 80 -2.76 -15.34 17.50
N ARG A 81 -3.41 -16.02 16.56
CA ARG A 81 -2.82 -17.15 15.84
C ARG A 81 -3.31 -17.20 14.39
N TYR A 82 -2.56 -17.89 13.56
CA TYR A 82 -3.04 -18.32 12.25
C TYR A 82 -4.12 -19.40 12.43
N TYR A 83 -5.20 -19.32 11.66
CA TYR A 83 -6.30 -20.28 11.72
C TYR A 83 -6.25 -21.23 10.54
N GLY A 84 -6.34 -22.53 10.81
CA GLY A 84 -6.21 -23.57 9.78
C GLY A 84 -4.77 -24.05 9.62
N GLU A 85 -4.55 -24.84 8.58
CA GLU A 85 -3.23 -25.39 8.25
C GLU A 85 -2.41 -24.38 7.46
N ILE A 86 -1.10 -24.34 7.71
CA ILE A 86 -0.17 -23.55 6.91
C ILE A 86 -0.05 -24.22 5.54
N PRO A 87 -0.35 -23.52 4.42
CA PRO A 87 -0.32 -24.11 3.10
C PRO A 87 1.07 -24.63 2.70
N GLU A 88 1.11 -25.63 1.82
CA GLU A 88 2.37 -26.11 1.24
C GLU A 88 3.14 -24.96 0.58
N GLY A 89 4.44 -24.84 0.91
CA GLY A 89 5.31 -23.77 0.42
C GLY A 89 5.34 -22.49 1.27
N ASN A 90 4.45 -22.34 2.25
CA ASN A 90 4.54 -21.25 3.24
C ASN A 90 5.53 -21.64 4.36
N ASP A 91 6.58 -20.83 4.55
CA ASP A 91 7.66 -21.05 5.53
C ASP A 91 7.39 -20.43 6.92
N GLY A 92 6.16 -19.96 7.13
CA GLY A 92 5.69 -19.30 8.35
C GLY A 92 6.17 -17.85 8.50
N LEU A 93 6.85 -17.26 7.51
CA LEU A 93 7.25 -15.85 7.54
C LEU A 93 6.02 -14.95 7.75
N GLY A 94 6.13 -13.99 8.67
CA GLY A 94 5.08 -13.03 9.02
C GLY A 94 4.15 -13.50 10.13
N LEU A 95 4.36 -14.71 10.69
CA LEU A 95 3.52 -15.26 11.76
C LEU A 95 4.15 -15.16 13.16
N LEU A 96 5.47 -14.93 13.26
CA LEU A 96 6.15 -14.93 14.57
C LEU A 96 5.66 -13.81 15.49
N LEU A 97 5.34 -12.66 14.91
CA LEU A 97 4.93 -11.44 15.62
C LEU A 97 3.41 -11.21 15.58
N LEU A 98 2.59 -12.25 15.46
CA LEU A 98 1.14 -12.08 15.61
C LEU A 98 0.81 -11.64 17.05
N GLY A 99 0.07 -10.53 17.17
CA GLY A 99 -0.25 -9.88 18.45
C GLY A 99 0.83 -8.94 18.99
N LEU A 100 1.95 -8.80 18.27
CA LEU A 100 3.05 -7.90 18.64
C LEU A 100 3.46 -7.04 17.44
N THR A 101 4.34 -6.08 17.65
CA THR A 101 5.09 -5.39 16.60
C THR A 101 6.58 -5.46 16.89
N GLY A 102 7.43 -5.32 15.87
CA GLY A 102 8.87 -5.46 16.01
C GLY A 102 9.48 -4.55 17.08
N ASP A 103 8.97 -3.32 17.23
CA ASP A 103 9.40 -2.32 18.22
C ASP A 103 9.09 -2.71 19.68
N GLN A 104 8.15 -3.63 19.90
CA GLN A 104 7.85 -4.15 21.24
C GLN A 104 8.84 -5.23 21.70
N VAL A 105 9.63 -5.77 20.77
CA VAL A 105 10.54 -6.91 21.01
C VAL A 105 12.00 -6.51 20.82
N LEU A 106 12.28 -5.71 19.79
CA LEU A 106 13.63 -5.32 19.40
C LEU A 106 14.02 -3.99 20.04
N GLU A 107 15.33 -3.80 20.21
CA GLU A 107 15.86 -2.50 20.63
C GLU A 107 15.56 -1.45 19.55
N PRO A 108 15.31 -0.18 19.93
CA PRO A 108 14.87 0.85 18.98
C PRO A 108 15.77 0.99 17.75
N ALA A 109 17.09 0.93 17.93
CA ALA A 109 18.04 1.04 16.81
C ALA A 109 17.89 -0.10 15.79
N VAL A 110 17.64 -1.33 16.27
CA VAL A 110 17.47 -2.51 15.41
C VAL A 110 16.13 -2.45 14.68
N TYR A 111 15.07 -2.03 15.38
CA TYR A 111 13.77 -1.85 14.76
C TYR A 111 13.82 -0.80 13.64
N GLU A 112 14.44 0.35 13.87
CA GLU A 112 14.56 1.40 12.85
C GLU A 112 15.37 0.95 11.64
N GLU A 113 16.40 0.10 11.82
CA GLU A 113 17.12 -0.52 10.70
C GLU A 113 16.22 -1.45 9.89
N CYS A 114 15.48 -2.35 10.56
CA CYS A 114 14.53 -3.25 9.91
C CYS A 114 13.42 -2.49 9.17
N LYS A 115 12.91 -1.42 9.79
CA LYS A 115 11.90 -0.53 9.23
C LYS A 115 12.41 0.18 7.98
N ALA A 116 13.58 0.81 8.05
CA ALA A 116 14.18 1.47 6.91
C ALA A 116 14.42 0.50 5.74
N LYS A 117 14.91 -0.71 6.04
CA LYS A 117 15.11 -1.77 5.04
C LYS A 117 13.79 -2.17 4.38
N ALA A 118 12.75 -2.41 5.16
CA ALA A 118 11.45 -2.81 4.64
C ALA A 118 10.84 -1.72 3.76
N LEU A 119 10.78 -0.47 4.24
CA LEU A 119 10.19 0.66 3.53
C LEU A 119 10.90 0.95 2.19
N GLN A 120 12.21 0.77 2.10
CA GLN A 120 12.96 0.98 0.86
C GLN A 120 12.84 -0.20 -0.12
N ALA A 121 12.67 -1.42 0.38
CA ALA A 121 12.63 -2.64 -0.44
C ALA A 121 11.23 -2.98 -0.95
N VAL A 122 10.18 -2.67 -0.18
CA VAL A 122 8.81 -3.11 -0.45
C VAL A 122 8.31 -2.65 -1.82
N ARG A 123 7.65 -3.56 -2.54
CA ARG A 123 7.12 -3.29 -3.88
C ARG A 123 5.60 -3.48 -3.91
N GLY A 124 4.90 -2.56 -4.54
CA GLY A 124 3.45 -2.68 -4.65
C GLY A 124 2.74 -1.41 -5.07
N THR A 125 1.42 -1.47 -5.02
CA THR A 125 0.53 -0.36 -5.38
C THR A 125 -0.66 -0.36 -4.44
N VAL A 126 -0.99 0.82 -3.90
CA VAL A 126 -2.31 1.09 -3.33
C VAL A 126 -3.09 1.93 -4.34
N GLN A 127 -4.36 1.59 -4.57
CA GLN A 127 -5.13 2.29 -5.60
C GLN A 127 -5.40 3.75 -5.23
N ALA A 128 -6.01 3.99 -4.07
CA ALA A 128 -6.14 5.27 -3.39
C ALA A 128 -6.63 6.48 -4.21
N ASP A 129 -7.14 6.35 -5.44
CA ASP A 129 -7.58 7.51 -6.22
C ASP A 129 -8.95 8.00 -5.73
N ILE A 130 -8.98 8.99 -4.84
CA ILE A 130 -10.23 9.55 -4.29
C ILE A 130 -11.02 10.37 -5.31
N LEU A 131 -10.36 10.94 -6.33
CA LEU A 131 -11.04 11.82 -7.28
C LEU A 131 -12.02 11.02 -8.15
N LYS A 132 -11.66 9.80 -8.52
CA LYS A 132 -12.60 8.89 -9.22
C LYS A 132 -13.73 8.37 -8.31
N GLU A 133 -13.55 8.39 -6.99
CA GLU A 133 -14.56 7.89 -6.06
C GLU A 133 -15.77 8.83 -6.05
N ASP A 134 -15.51 10.14 -6.03
CA ASP A 134 -16.54 11.17 -6.17
C ASP A 134 -17.19 11.14 -7.57
N GLN A 135 -16.40 10.89 -8.61
CA GLN A 135 -16.88 10.91 -10.00
C GLN A 135 -17.70 9.67 -10.38
N ALA A 136 -17.41 8.48 -9.83
CA ALA A 136 -17.95 7.23 -10.36
C ALA A 136 -18.15 6.10 -9.32
N GLN A 137 -17.18 5.86 -8.44
CA GLN A 137 -17.14 4.61 -7.68
C GLN A 137 -17.84 4.65 -6.31
N ASN A 138 -18.10 5.84 -5.77
CA ASN A 138 -18.94 6.09 -4.59
C ASN A 138 -18.51 5.32 -3.31
N THR A 139 -17.22 5.08 -3.08
CA THR A 139 -16.70 4.48 -1.83
C THR A 139 -15.98 5.47 -0.92
N CYS A 140 -16.14 6.78 -1.14
CA CYS A 140 -15.69 7.82 -0.22
C CYS A 140 -16.35 7.66 1.16
N ILE A 141 -15.54 7.52 2.20
CA ILE A 141 -16.00 7.49 3.60
C ILE A 141 -15.63 8.76 4.38
N PHE A 142 -14.73 9.58 3.82
CA PHE A 142 -14.34 10.89 4.32
C PHE A 142 -14.64 11.95 3.26
N SER A 143 -14.55 13.23 3.64
CA SER A 143 -14.62 14.31 2.64
C SER A 143 -13.46 14.21 1.65
N THR A 144 -13.68 14.68 0.42
CA THR A 144 -12.66 14.70 -0.63
C THR A 144 -11.42 15.49 -0.19
N GLU A 145 -11.62 16.63 0.48
CA GLU A 145 -10.52 17.45 1.01
C GLU A 145 -9.68 16.71 2.06
N PHE A 146 -10.32 16.04 3.02
CA PHE A 146 -9.62 15.26 4.03
C PHE A 146 -8.84 14.10 3.39
N SER A 147 -9.46 13.42 2.42
CA SER A 147 -8.83 12.30 1.72
C SER A 147 -7.63 12.75 0.89
N LEU A 148 -7.72 13.90 0.19
CA LEU A 148 -6.60 14.52 -0.51
C LEU A 148 -5.45 14.85 0.44
N ARG A 149 -5.77 15.44 1.59
CA ARG A 149 -4.79 15.71 2.65
C ARG A 149 -4.07 14.45 3.10
N LEU A 150 -4.82 13.40 3.41
CA LEU A 150 -4.27 12.13 3.88
C LEU A 150 -3.37 11.47 2.82
N MET A 151 -3.73 11.52 1.55
CA MET A 151 -2.86 11.03 0.48
C MET A 151 -1.59 11.85 0.31
N GLY A 152 -1.67 13.17 0.51
CA GLY A 152 -0.48 14.02 0.58
C GLY A 152 0.44 13.63 1.73
N ASP A 153 -0.12 13.35 2.91
CA ASP A 153 0.68 12.92 4.08
C ASP A 153 1.37 11.57 3.83
N VAL A 154 0.70 10.63 3.14
CA VAL A 154 1.31 9.36 2.72
C VAL A 154 2.44 9.58 1.73
N GLN A 155 2.26 10.45 0.73
CA GLN A 155 3.30 10.73 -0.25
C GLN A 155 4.51 11.44 0.38
N GLU A 156 4.29 12.38 1.31
CA GLU A 156 5.36 13.04 2.07
C GLU A 156 6.17 12.00 2.87
N TYR A 157 5.48 11.13 3.59
CA TYR A 157 6.12 10.03 4.33
C TYR A 157 6.96 9.13 3.41
N PHE A 158 6.48 8.84 2.21
CA PHE A 158 7.21 8.04 1.23
C PHE A 158 8.50 8.72 0.78
N ILE A 159 8.47 10.03 0.55
CA ILE A 159 9.65 10.81 0.18
C ILE A 159 10.68 10.78 1.32
N ASP A 160 10.24 11.13 2.53
CA ASP A 160 11.10 11.20 3.72
C ASP A 160 11.78 9.86 4.04
N HIS A 161 11.06 8.75 3.84
CA HIS A 161 11.53 7.40 4.15
C HIS A 161 12.05 6.63 2.92
N LYS A 162 12.20 7.30 1.76
CA LYS A 162 12.74 6.73 0.53
C LYS A 162 11.96 5.50 0.03
N VAL A 163 10.64 5.50 0.17
CA VAL A 163 9.73 4.47 -0.36
C VAL A 163 9.58 4.68 -1.88
N ARG A 164 10.51 4.12 -2.65
CA ARG A 164 10.61 4.35 -4.11
C ARG A 164 9.97 3.26 -4.97
N ASN A 165 9.72 2.09 -4.39
CA ASN A 165 9.23 0.93 -5.12
C ASN A 165 7.73 0.67 -4.92
N PHE A 166 7.04 1.55 -4.20
CA PHE A 166 5.62 1.46 -3.92
C PHE A 166 4.87 2.66 -4.50
N TYR A 167 3.87 2.39 -5.34
CA TYR A 167 3.01 3.39 -5.94
C TYR A 167 1.92 3.80 -4.93
N SER A 168 1.97 5.05 -4.48
CA SER A 168 1.06 5.63 -3.46
C SER A 168 -0.34 5.91 -3.99
N VAL A 169 -0.49 6.04 -5.31
CA VAL A 169 -1.76 6.23 -5.99
C VAL A 169 -1.73 5.58 -7.37
N SER A 170 -2.84 4.94 -7.71
CA SER A 170 -3.12 4.43 -9.05
C SER A 170 -4.31 5.19 -9.65
N ILE A 171 -4.00 6.26 -10.37
CA ILE A 171 -4.94 7.15 -11.03
C ILE A 171 -5.77 6.36 -12.05
N SER A 172 -7.07 6.24 -11.83
CA SER A 172 -7.88 5.18 -12.43
C SER A 172 -9.05 5.71 -13.26
N GLY A 173 -9.00 5.45 -14.56
CA GLY A 173 -10.12 5.61 -15.49
C GLY A 173 -11.06 4.42 -15.57
N TYR A 174 -10.64 3.23 -15.14
CA TYR A 174 -11.44 2.01 -15.29
C TYR A 174 -12.89 2.18 -14.79
N HIS A 175 -13.04 2.65 -13.56
CA HIS A 175 -14.35 2.79 -12.90
C HIS A 175 -15.21 3.91 -13.50
N ILE A 176 -14.57 4.96 -14.02
CA ILE A 176 -15.24 6.04 -14.76
C ILE A 176 -15.86 5.47 -16.05
N ALA A 177 -15.15 4.58 -16.74
CA ALA A 177 -15.68 3.91 -17.94
C ALA A 177 -16.79 2.91 -17.61
N GLU A 178 -16.64 2.10 -16.56
CA GLU A 178 -17.69 1.17 -16.10
C GLU A 178 -18.97 1.91 -15.68
N ALA A 179 -18.86 3.16 -15.23
CA ALA A 179 -20.00 4.03 -14.96
C ALA A 179 -20.67 4.61 -16.23
N GLY A 180 -20.18 4.26 -17.42
CA GLY A 180 -20.76 4.62 -18.72
C GLY A 180 -20.00 5.70 -19.50
N ALA A 181 -18.82 6.12 -19.05
CA ALA A 181 -18.01 7.08 -19.80
C ALA A 181 -17.39 6.44 -21.06
N ASN A 182 -17.53 7.12 -22.19
CA ASN A 182 -16.84 6.75 -23.44
C ASN A 182 -15.30 6.87 -23.28
N PRO A 183 -14.49 6.24 -24.15
CA PRO A 183 -13.02 6.25 -24.04
C PRO A 183 -12.39 7.64 -24.01
N ILE A 184 -12.99 8.64 -24.66
CA ILE A 184 -12.47 10.02 -24.66
C ILE A 184 -12.67 10.65 -23.27
N SER A 185 -13.88 10.55 -22.71
CA SER A 185 -14.18 11.04 -21.36
C SER A 185 -13.35 10.32 -20.30
N GLN A 186 -13.21 8.99 -20.41
CA GLN A 186 -12.34 8.21 -19.52
C GLN A 186 -10.92 8.77 -19.52
N LEU A 187 -10.31 8.92 -20.71
CA LEU A 187 -8.94 9.41 -20.84
C LEU A 187 -8.79 10.82 -20.29
N ALA A 188 -9.71 11.73 -20.65
CA ALA A 188 -9.66 13.12 -20.24
C ALA A 188 -9.77 13.28 -18.72
N PHE A 189 -10.75 12.63 -18.08
CA PHE A 189 -10.94 12.72 -16.62
C PHE A 189 -9.80 12.04 -15.86
N THR A 190 -9.29 10.91 -16.34
CA THR A 190 -8.17 10.22 -15.69
C THR A 190 -6.90 11.08 -15.70
N LEU A 191 -6.57 11.69 -16.85
CA LEU A 191 -5.42 12.58 -16.94
C LEU A 191 -5.62 13.86 -16.13
N ALA A 192 -6.83 14.43 -16.13
CA ALA A 192 -7.16 15.59 -15.31
C ALA A 192 -6.99 15.27 -13.81
N ASN A 193 -7.48 14.13 -13.33
CA ASN A 193 -7.27 13.68 -11.95
C ASN A 193 -5.76 13.53 -11.65
N GLY A 194 -4.99 12.94 -12.58
CA GLY A 194 -3.54 12.82 -12.45
C GLY A 194 -2.83 14.17 -12.32
N PHE A 195 -3.20 15.16 -13.16
CA PHE A 195 -2.65 16.51 -13.05
C PHE A 195 -3.08 17.22 -11.76
N THR A 196 -4.30 16.97 -11.26
CA THR A 196 -4.73 17.48 -9.96
C THR A 196 -3.86 16.94 -8.83
N PHE A 197 -3.48 15.65 -8.84
CA PHE A 197 -2.54 15.10 -7.86
C PHE A 197 -1.16 15.76 -7.96
N VAL A 198 -0.66 15.97 -9.17
CA VAL A 198 0.63 16.65 -9.40
C VAL A 198 0.60 18.06 -8.81
N GLU A 199 -0.39 18.88 -9.18
CA GLU A 199 -0.56 20.24 -8.67
C GLU A 199 -0.72 20.26 -7.14
N TYR A 200 -1.48 19.31 -6.59
CA TYR A 200 -1.67 19.20 -5.16
C TYR A 200 -0.35 18.90 -4.42
N TYR A 201 0.45 17.94 -4.88
CA TYR A 201 1.74 17.63 -4.26
C TYR A 201 2.76 18.77 -4.42
N LEU A 202 2.79 19.44 -5.58
CA LEU A 202 3.58 20.65 -5.78
C LEU A 202 3.18 21.78 -4.81
N SER A 203 1.88 21.97 -4.59
CA SER A 203 1.36 22.97 -3.64
C SER A 203 1.79 22.71 -2.20
N ARG A 204 2.13 21.45 -1.87
CA ARG A 204 2.70 21.04 -0.57
C ARG A 204 4.22 21.19 -0.50
N GLY A 205 4.89 21.65 -1.55
CA GLY A 205 6.33 21.84 -1.59
C GLY A 205 7.14 20.58 -1.93
N MET A 206 6.50 19.50 -2.40
CA MET A 206 7.20 18.30 -2.84
C MET A 206 7.84 18.53 -4.21
N HIS A 207 9.08 18.07 -4.41
CA HIS A 207 9.72 18.15 -5.71
C HIS A 207 9.10 17.15 -6.69
N ILE A 208 8.90 17.55 -7.95
CA ILE A 208 8.21 16.75 -8.96
C ILE A 208 8.86 15.36 -9.17
N ASP A 209 10.18 15.31 -9.17
CA ASP A 209 10.95 14.07 -9.37
C ASP A 209 10.88 13.10 -8.19
N ASP A 210 10.43 13.57 -7.02
CA ASP A 210 10.34 12.74 -5.82
C ASP A 210 9.05 11.91 -5.76
N PHE A 211 7.99 12.32 -6.49
CA PHE A 211 6.70 11.63 -6.47
C PHE A 211 6.19 11.20 -7.85
N ALA A 212 6.52 11.91 -8.93
CA ALA A 212 5.99 11.59 -10.25
C ALA A 212 6.31 10.16 -10.73
N PRO A 213 7.49 9.57 -10.44
CA PRO A 213 7.78 8.17 -10.76
C PRO A 213 6.87 7.17 -10.03
N ASN A 214 6.27 7.56 -8.90
CA ASN A 214 5.40 6.72 -8.07
C ASN A 214 3.91 6.87 -8.43
N LEU A 215 3.57 7.62 -9.49
CA LEU A 215 2.22 7.69 -10.02
C LEU A 215 1.99 6.56 -11.04
N SER A 216 1.03 5.68 -10.76
CA SER A 216 0.58 4.67 -11.74
C SER A 216 -0.77 5.03 -12.34
N PHE A 217 -1.08 4.47 -13.50
CA PHE A 217 -2.35 4.69 -14.21
C PHE A 217 -3.08 3.37 -14.45
N PHE A 218 -4.41 3.40 -14.38
CA PHE A 218 -5.26 2.25 -14.65
C PHE A 218 -6.44 2.61 -15.57
N PHE A 219 -6.42 2.10 -16.80
CA PHE A 219 -7.46 2.34 -17.82
C PHE A 219 -8.28 1.06 -18.08
N SER A 220 -9.54 1.24 -18.46
CA SER A 220 -10.36 0.19 -19.08
C SER A 220 -10.13 0.14 -20.60
N ASN A 221 -10.36 -1.03 -21.20
CA ASN A 221 -10.43 -1.21 -22.65
C ASN A 221 -11.79 -1.79 -23.03
N GLY A 222 -12.33 -1.32 -24.15
CA GLY A 222 -13.59 -1.77 -24.73
C GLY A 222 -13.51 -1.91 -26.25
N VAL A 223 -14.67 -1.85 -26.90
CA VAL A 223 -14.81 -2.12 -28.34
C VAL A 223 -14.68 -0.88 -29.23
N ASP A 224 -14.88 0.32 -28.67
CA ASP A 224 -14.74 1.58 -29.41
C ASP A 224 -13.31 1.77 -29.96
N PRO A 225 -13.15 2.33 -31.17
CA PRO A 225 -11.86 2.40 -31.85
C PRO A 225 -10.79 3.21 -31.07
N GLU A 226 -11.20 4.17 -30.24
CA GLU A 226 -10.30 4.99 -29.43
C GLU A 226 -9.54 4.16 -28.37
N TYR A 227 -10.09 3.02 -27.91
CA TYR A 227 -9.38 2.13 -26.98
C TYR A 227 -8.09 1.57 -27.59
N ALA A 228 -8.05 1.37 -28.92
CA ALA A 228 -6.84 0.95 -29.62
C ALA A 228 -5.70 1.97 -29.53
N VAL A 229 -5.99 3.23 -29.13
CA VAL A 229 -5.01 4.33 -29.06
C VAL A 229 -4.87 4.95 -27.66
N ILE A 230 -5.73 4.61 -26.70
CA ILE A 230 -5.82 5.30 -25.41
C ILE A 230 -4.47 5.39 -24.68
N GLY A 231 -3.73 4.26 -24.61
CA GLY A 231 -2.44 4.20 -23.94
C GLY A 231 -1.34 5.04 -24.62
N ARG A 232 -1.31 5.10 -25.96
CA ARG A 232 -0.29 5.91 -26.67
C ARG A 232 -0.59 7.41 -26.54
N VAL A 233 -1.87 7.78 -26.51
CA VAL A 233 -2.29 9.17 -26.31
C VAL A 233 -1.98 9.60 -24.87
N ALA A 234 -2.36 8.80 -23.86
CA ALA A 234 -2.07 9.06 -22.46
C ALA A 234 -0.57 9.30 -22.22
N ARG A 235 0.29 8.39 -22.69
CA ARG A 235 1.75 8.52 -22.56
C ARG A 235 2.29 9.79 -23.22
N ARG A 236 1.78 10.16 -24.40
CA ARG A 236 2.26 11.36 -25.11
C ARG A 236 1.83 12.66 -24.45
N ILE A 237 0.61 12.71 -23.90
CA ILE A 237 0.12 13.89 -23.17
C ILE A 237 0.92 14.03 -21.87
N TRP A 238 1.01 12.97 -21.07
CA TRP A 238 1.75 12.97 -19.81
C TRP A 238 3.21 13.36 -20.00
N SER A 239 3.92 12.71 -20.92
CA SER A 239 5.34 13.02 -21.19
C SER A 239 5.61 14.42 -21.73
N LYS A 240 4.60 15.10 -22.32
CA LYS A 240 4.75 16.50 -22.74
C LYS A 240 4.51 17.47 -21.60
N ALA A 241 3.58 17.15 -20.70
CA ALA A 241 3.27 17.98 -19.55
C ALA A 241 4.32 17.88 -18.43
N MET A 242 4.94 16.71 -18.27
CA MET A 242 5.98 16.45 -17.26
C MET A 242 7.41 16.86 -17.69
N LYS A 243 7.57 17.51 -18.83
CA LYS A 243 8.85 18.01 -19.35
C LYS A 243 9.09 19.43 -18.91
#